data_AF-D8EZ34-F1
#
_entry.id   AF-D8EZ34-F1
#
_cell.length_a   1.000
_cell.length_b   1.000
_cell.length_c   1.000
_cell.angle_alpha   90.00
_cell.angle_beta   90.00
_cell.angle_gamma   90.00
#
_symmetry.space_group_name_H-M   'P 1'
#
loop_
_entity.id
_entity.type
_entity.pdbx_description
1 polymer ?
#
loop_
_entity_poly.entity_id
_entity_poly.type
_entity_poly.pdbx_seq_one_letter_code
_entity_poly.pdbx_strand_id
1 'polypeptide(L)'
;MFDTKSFLATQFLPREENVPVPDLTGFFDENEKSVFRVRGLTGQEVGVVNETEARNRKSLADAVEKLLVSLSVKDVESLSKKLNDPDRVTDDIARRLETLVLGSVSPEVNMELSIKICRVSPSAFALLTNAIRRLTGLGQEAKKSPNPLARRKRKVGLGSLLHE
;
A
#
# COMPACT_ATOMS: atom_id res chain seq x y z
N MET A 1 23.88 10.85 -20.32
CA MET A 1 24.09 11.54 -19.02
C MET A 1 22.73 11.74 -18.38
N PHE A 2 22.62 11.56 -17.06
CA PHE A 2 21.37 11.78 -16.32
C PHE A 2 21.13 13.28 -16.11
N ASP A 3 19.94 13.79 -16.44
CA ASP A 3 19.57 15.20 -16.22
C ASP A 3 19.08 15.40 -14.78
N THR A 4 20.03 15.60 -13.88
CA THR A 4 19.77 15.81 -12.45
C THR A 4 18.87 17.02 -12.19
N LYS A 5 19.00 18.09 -12.97
CA LYS A 5 18.22 19.32 -12.77
C LYS A 5 16.75 19.09 -13.10
N SER A 6 16.45 18.46 -14.23
CA SER A 6 15.07 18.13 -14.60
C SER A 6 14.46 17.12 -13.63
N PHE A 7 15.23 16.13 -13.18
CA PHE A 7 14.73 15.13 -12.23
C PHE A 7 14.33 15.76 -10.89
N LEU A 8 15.21 16.57 -10.29
CA LEU A 8 14.92 17.24 -9.01
C LEU A 8 13.75 18.24 -9.09
N ALA A 9 13.53 18.85 -10.25
CA ALA A 9 12.40 19.78 -10.46
C ALA A 9 11.07 19.08 -10.78
N THR A 10 11.09 17.77 -11.05
CA THR A 10 9.89 17.02 -11.43
C THR A 10 9.09 16.63 -10.19
N GLN A 11 7.79 16.95 -10.19
CA GLN A 11 6.88 16.40 -9.18
C GLN A 11 6.57 14.95 -9.54
N PHE A 12 6.85 14.03 -8.62
CA PHE A 12 6.45 12.63 -8.71
C PHE A 12 5.24 12.37 -7.82
N LEU A 13 4.35 11.50 -8.28
CA LEU A 13 3.17 11.07 -7.55
C LEU A 13 3.17 9.54 -7.43
N PRO A 14 2.66 8.98 -6.33
CA PRO A 14 2.44 7.54 -6.22
C PRO A 14 1.57 7.05 -7.39
N ARG A 15 1.94 5.89 -7.93
CA ARG A 15 1.03 5.16 -8.81
C ARG A 15 -0.11 4.62 -7.97
N GLU A 16 -1.33 4.72 -8.49
CA GLU A 16 -2.54 4.19 -7.86
C GLU A 16 -3.20 3.14 -8.75
N GLU A 17 -3.91 2.20 -8.13
CA GLU A 17 -4.66 1.15 -8.81
C GLU A 17 -5.97 0.87 -8.07
N ASN A 18 -7.04 0.67 -8.84
CA ASN A 18 -8.30 0.14 -8.31
C ASN A 18 -8.26 -1.38 -8.40
N VAL A 19 -8.34 -2.02 -7.25
CA VAL A 19 -8.10 -3.45 -7.06
C VAL A 19 -9.43 -4.12 -6.67
N PRO A 20 -10.02 -4.97 -7.53
CA PRO A 20 -11.28 -5.65 -7.23
C PRO A 20 -11.16 -6.64 -6.06
N VAL A 21 -12.14 -6.60 -5.17
CA VAL A 21 -12.27 -7.48 -3.99
C VAL A 21 -13.67 -8.12 -3.94
N PRO A 22 -14.02 -9.01 -4.89
CA PRO A 22 -15.36 -9.60 -4.99
C PRO A 22 -15.77 -10.39 -3.74
N ASP A 23 -14.81 -10.94 -3.00
CA ASP A 23 -15.06 -11.67 -1.75
C ASP A 23 -15.58 -10.77 -0.61
N LEU A 24 -15.45 -9.45 -0.77
CA LEU A 24 -15.87 -8.45 0.22
C LEU A 24 -17.11 -7.65 -0.24
N THR A 25 -17.76 -8.02 -1.35
CA THR A 25 -18.88 -7.26 -1.91
C THR A 25 -20.01 -7.00 -0.91
N GLY A 26 -20.28 -7.93 0.02
CA GLY A 26 -21.30 -7.75 1.06
C GLY A 26 -21.03 -6.64 2.09
N PHE A 27 -19.85 -6.01 2.04
CA PHE A 27 -19.47 -4.87 2.89
C PHE A 27 -19.41 -3.54 2.13
N PHE A 28 -19.81 -3.54 0.85
CA PHE A 28 -20.00 -2.35 0.03
C PHE A 28 -21.50 -2.10 -0.16
N ASP A 29 -21.85 -0.85 -0.45
CA ASP A 29 -23.24 -0.50 -0.77
C ASP A 29 -23.71 -1.22 -2.05
N GLU A 30 -25.01 -1.51 -2.17
CA GLU A 30 -25.61 -2.36 -3.23
C GLU A 30 -25.32 -1.90 -4.68
N ASN A 31 -24.86 -0.67 -4.88
CA ASN A 31 -24.54 -0.11 -6.20
C ASN A 31 -23.07 0.33 -6.34
N GLU A 32 -22.23 0.06 -5.34
CA GLU A 32 -20.81 0.36 -5.42
C GLU A 32 -19.99 -0.82 -5.92
N LYS A 33 -18.96 -0.52 -6.71
CA LYS A 33 -17.98 -1.55 -7.09
C LYS A 33 -17.16 -1.89 -5.86
N SER A 34 -17.08 -3.18 -5.52
CA SER A 34 -16.22 -3.68 -4.46
C SER A 34 -14.74 -3.61 -4.89
N VAL A 35 -14.18 -2.41 -4.84
CA VAL A 35 -12.81 -2.08 -5.23
C VAL A 35 -12.10 -1.34 -4.10
N PHE A 36 -10.83 -1.66 -3.91
CA PHE A 36 -9.93 -0.87 -3.08
C PHE A 36 -9.03 -0.05 -3.99
N ARG A 37 -8.93 1.25 -3.73
CA ARG A 37 -7.89 2.07 -4.31
C ARG A 37 -6.64 1.98 -3.44
N VAL A 38 -5.54 1.53 -4.03
CA VAL A 38 -4.24 1.39 -3.36
C VAL A 38 -3.16 2.16 -4.10
N ARG A 39 -2.06 2.45 -3.43
CA ARG A 39 -0.90 3.16 -4.00
C ARG A 39 0.43 2.47 -3.73
N GLY A 40 1.44 2.82 -4.52
CA GLY A 40 2.83 2.51 -4.20
C GLY A 40 3.31 3.27 -2.95
N LEU A 41 4.23 2.64 -2.21
CA LEU A 41 4.90 3.22 -1.05
C LEU A 41 6.10 4.08 -1.46
N THR A 42 6.43 5.06 -0.63
CA THR A 42 7.69 5.81 -0.67
C THR A 42 8.84 4.99 -0.07
N GLY A 43 10.09 5.41 -0.30
CA GLY A 43 11.26 4.74 0.28
C GLY A 43 11.25 4.76 1.81
N GLN A 44 10.77 5.85 2.42
CA GLN A 44 10.61 5.99 3.87
C GLN A 44 9.61 4.99 4.42
N GLU A 45 8.46 4.83 3.76
CA GLU A 45 7.43 3.86 4.14
C GLU A 45 7.90 2.41 3.98
N VAL A 46 8.69 2.12 2.95
CA VAL A 46 9.36 0.82 2.82
C VAL A 46 10.32 0.58 3.98
N GLY A 47 11.06 1.61 4.42
CA GLY A 47 11.87 1.57 5.62
C GLY A 47 11.06 1.20 6.87
N VAL A 48 9.93 1.87 7.07
CA VAL A 48 8.99 1.58 8.18
C VAL A 48 8.52 0.13 8.14
N VAL A 49 8.10 -0.36 6.97
CA VAL A 49 7.68 -1.76 6.77
C VAL A 49 8.80 -2.74 7.06
N ASN A 50 10.05 -2.43 6.70
CA ASN A 50 11.17 -3.35 6.97
C ASN A 50 11.57 -3.36 8.46
N GLU A 51 11.44 -2.22 9.15
CA GLU A 51 11.71 -2.10 10.59
C GLU A 51 10.64 -2.76 11.47
N THR A 52 9.49 -3.08 10.91
CA THR A 52 8.41 -3.85 11.54
C THR A 52 8.94 -5.15 12.17
N GLU A 53 9.96 -5.80 11.57
CA GLU A 53 10.61 -6.99 12.13
C GLU A 53 11.24 -6.75 13.52
N ALA A 54 11.76 -5.54 13.77
CA ALA A 54 12.41 -5.19 15.01
C ALA A 54 11.42 -4.79 16.11
N ARG A 55 10.30 -4.14 15.75
CA ARG A 55 9.30 -3.62 16.69
C ARG A 55 8.18 -4.61 17.03
N ASN A 56 7.83 -5.53 16.13
CA ASN A 56 6.54 -6.25 16.19
C ASN A 56 6.54 -7.65 16.80
N ARG A 57 7.67 -8.13 17.36
CA ARG A 57 7.68 -9.45 18.03
C ARG A 57 6.77 -9.56 19.26
N LYS A 58 6.37 -8.43 19.88
CA LYS A 58 5.43 -8.42 21.01
C LYS A 58 4.11 -7.74 20.69
N SER A 59 4.12 -6.49 20.21
CA SER A 59 2.89 -5.70 20.04
C SER A 59 1.88 -6.23 19.03
N LEU A 60 2.36 -6.81 17.91
CA LEU A 60 1.49 -7.29 16.84
C LEU A 60 0.99 -8.71 17.14
N ALA A 61 1.80 -9.52 17.82
CA ALA A 61 1.34 -10.76 18.44
C ALA A 61 0.23 -10.47 19.46
N ASP A 62 0.42 -9.49 20.35
CA ASP A 62 -0.61 -9.10 21.34
C ASP A 62 -1.89 -8.56 20.68
N ALA A 63 -1.79 -7.83 19.57
CA ALA A 63 -2.95 -7.32 18.83
C ALA A 63 -3.72 -8.44 18.11
N VAL A 64 -2.99 -9.39 17.51
CA VAL A 64 -3.58 -10.59 16.91
C VAL A 64 -4.17 -11.50 17.98
N GLU A 65 -3.51 -11.65 19.13
CA GLU A 65 -4.01 -12.37 20.30
C GLU A 65 -5.30 -11.74 20.85
N LYS A 66 -5.37 -10.41 20.97
CA LYS A 66 -6.60 -9.71 21.34
C LYS A 66 -7.74 -9.91 20.33
N LEU A 67 -7.44 -10.01 19.04
CA LEU A 67 -8.44 -10.40 18.03
C LEU A 67 -8.82 -11.89 18.13
N LEU A 68 -7.87 -12.76 18.51
CA LEU A 68 -8.06 -14.18 18.76
C LEU A 68 -8.94 -14.45 20.00
N VAL A 69 -8.93 -13.60 21.02
CA VAL A 69 -9.75 -13.75 22.25
C VAL A 69 -11.27 -13.78 21.97
N SER A 70 -11.72 -13.41 20.77
CA SER A 70 -13.11 -13.65 20.31
C SER A 70 -13.42 -15.11 19.92
N LEU A 71 -12.45 -16.02 19.97
CA LEU A 71 -12.57 -17.46 19.72
C LEU A 71 -11.58 -18.22 20.64
N SER A 72 -12.06 -18.81 21.74
CA SER A 72 -11.21 -19.61 22.66
C SER A 72 -10.75 -20.93 21.98
N VAL A 73 -9.60 -21.58 22.32
CA VAL A 73 -9.25 -22.28 23.57
C VAL A 73 -7.71 -22.58 23.67
N LYS A 74 -7.13 -22.32 24.87
CA LYS A 74 -5.96 -22.87 25.60
C LYS A 74 -4.64 -23.36 24.91
N ASP A 75 -3.56 -22.64 25.28
CA ASP A 75 -2.25 -23.01 25.86
C ASP A 75 -1.23 -24.06 25.30
N VAL A 76 -0.06 -23.51 24.92
CA VAL A 76 1.32 -23.73 25.45
C VAL A 76 2.00 -25.12 25.40
N GLU A 77 2.88 -25.33 24.41
CA GLU A 77 4.07 -26.25 24.49
C GLU A 77 5.26 -25.68 23.67
N SER A 78 5.45 -24.39 23.92
CA SER A 78 6.49 -23.37 23.77
C SER A 78 7.75 -23.42 22.88
N LEU A 79 8.20 -24.51 22.24
CA LEU A 79 9.44 -24.38 21.42
C LEU A 79 9.44 -25.11 20.08
N SER A 80 8.94 -26.34 19.99
CA SER A 80 8.68 -27.03 18.72
C SER A 80 7.41 -26.52 18.03
N LYS A 81 6.44 -26.00 18.79
CA LYS A 81 5.21 -25.36 18.28
C LYS A 81 5.45 -24.08 17.48
N LYS A 82 6.54 -23.33 17.74
CA LYS A 82 6.79 -22.02 17.09
C LYS A 82 6.93 -22.08 15.57
N LEU A 83 7.29 -23.23 15.00
CA LEU A 83 7.42 -23.41 13.55
C LEU A 83 6.10 -23.84 12.89
N ASN A 84 5.17 -24.42 13.65
CA ASN A 84 3.88 -24.95 13.16
C ASN A 84 2.68 -24.29 13.85
N ASP A 85 2.85 -23.08 14.37
CA ASP A 85 1.80 -22.30 15.03
C ASP A 85 0.92 -21.64 13.95
N PRO A 86 -0.33 -22.10 13.74
CA PRO A 86 -1.22 -21.55 12.73
C PRO A 86 -1.61 -20.09 13.02
N ASP A 87 -1.44 -19.64 14.27
CA ASP A 87 -1.77 -18.28 14.72
C ASP A 87 -0.51 -17.39 14.81
N ARG A 88 0.66 -17.92 14.46
CA ARG A 88 1.90 -17.13 14.43
C ARG A 88 1.83 -16.11 13.30
N VAL A 89 1.90 -14.85 13.69
CA VAL A 89 2.27 -13.77 12.79
C VAL A 89 3.73 -13.95 12.38
N THR A 90 3.95 -14.34 11.13
CA THR A 90 5.29 -14.36 10.55
C THR A 90 5.73 -12.95 10.22
N ASP A 91 7.04 -12.74 10.08
CA ASP A 91 7.59 -11.43 9.71
C ASP A 91 6.99 -10.94 8.37
N ASP A 92 6.71 -11.85 7.43
CA ASP A 92 6.03 -11.48 6.18
C ASP A 92 4.61 -10.97 6.40
N ILE A 93 3.82 -11.60 7.28
CA ILE A 93 2.48 -11.12 7.64
C ILE A 93 2.57 -9.75 8.31
N ALA A 94 3.46 -9.57 9.28
CA ALA A 94 3.65 -8.28 9.95
C ALA A 94 3.97 -7.16 8.94
N ARG A 95 4.90 -7.43 8.01
CA ARG A 95 5.24 -6.47 6.95
C ARG A 95 4.05 -6.19 6.02
N ARG A 96 3.28 -7.21 5.66
CA ARG A 96 2.11 -7.08 4.79
C ARG A 96 0.98 -6.29 5.46
N LEU A 97 0.79 -6.44 6.77
CA LEU A 97 -0.20 -5.67 7.53
C LEU A 97 0.12 -4.17 7.44
N GLU A 98 1.37 -3.80 7.72
CA GLU A 98 1.86 -2.41 7.58
C GLU A 98 1.81 -1.92 6.13
N THR A 99 2.15 -2.80 5.17
CA THR A 99 2.05 -2.50 3.74
C THR A 99 0.63 -2.10 3.36
N LEU A 100 -0.38 -2.84 3.84
CA LEU A 100 -1.78 -2.53 3.56
C LEU A 100 -2.22 -1.22 4.23
N VAL A 101 -1.82 -0.98 5.49
CA VAL A 101 -2.14 0.25 6.21
C VAL A 101 -1.60 1.48 5.49
N LEU A 102 -0.32 1.45 5.09
CA LEU A 102 0.33 2.58 4.44
C LEU A 102 -0.10 2.75 2.97
N GLY A 103 -0.41 1.65 2.28
CA GLY A 103 -0.70 1.65 0.85
C GLY A 103 -2.18 1.76 0.49
N SER A 104 -3.11 1.65 1.44
CA SER A 104 -4.54 1.81 1.16
C SER A 104 -4.93 3.30 1.07
N VAL A 105 -5.67 3.66 0.03
CA VAL A 105 -6.15 5.03 -0.20
C VAL A 105 -7.66 5.13 0.03
N SER A 106 -8.43 4.14 -0.44
CA SER A 106 -9.89 4.13 -0.27
C SER A 106 -10.44 2.71 -0.41
N PRO A 107 -11.07 2.15 0.64
CA PRO A 107 -11.16 2.70 1.99
C PRO A 107 -9.77 2.88 2.63
N GLU A 108 -9.62 3.85 3.53
CA GLU A 108 -8.44 3.90 4.39
C GLU A 108 -8.44 2.68 5.32
N VAL A 109 -7.30 2.02 5.46
CA VAL A 109 -7.18 0.80 6.26
C VAL A 109 -6.31 1.08 7.47
N ASN A 110 -6.86 0.89 8.66
CA ASN A 110 -6.08 0.88 9.90
C ASN A 110 -5.58 -0.55 10.22
N MET A 111 -4.75 -0.67 11.26
CA MET A 111 -4.17 -1.98 11.64
C MET A 111 -5.24 -3.01 12.00
N GLU A 112 -6.30 -2.60 12.71
CA GLU A 112 -7.39 -3.49 13.11
C GLU A 112 -8.12 -4.10 11.90
N LEU A 113 -8.49 -3.27 10.92
CA LEU A 113 -9.11 -3.71 9.67
C LEU A 113 -8.14 -4.56 8.84
N SER A 114 -6.85 -4.20 8.79
CA SER A 114 -5.81 -4.98 8.12
C SER A 114 -5.72 -6.41 8.67
N ILE A 115 -5.70 -6.55 10.01
CA ILE A 115 -5.69 -7.86 10.68
C ILE A 115 -7.00 -8.62 10.38
N LYS A 116 -8.15 -7.94 10.43
CA LYS A 116 -9.44 -8.57 10.13
C LYS A 116 -9.47 -9.12 8.69
N ILE A 117 -9.05 -8.33 7.71
CA ILE A 117 -8.97 -8.75 6.29
C ILE A 117 -7.99 -9.91 6.13
N CYS A 118 -6.79 -9.82 6.72
CA CYS A 118 -5.80 -10.91 6.70
C CYS A 118 -6.39 -12.24 7.20
N ARG A 119 -7.22 -12.17 8.24
CA ARG A 119 -7.80 -13.36 8.87
C ARG A 119 -9.00 -13.94 8.11
N VAL A 120 -9.94 -13.10 7.68
CA VAL A 120 -11.23 -13.57 7.12
C VAL A 120 -11.25 -13.60 5.59
N SER A 121 -10.36 -12.85 4.95
CA SER A 121 -10.24 -12.79 3.49
C SER A 121 -8.75 -12.77 3.07
N PRO A 122 -8.01 -13.86 3.32
CA PRO A 122 -6.57 -13.93 3.01
C PRO A 122 -6.28 -13.74 1.52
N SER A 123 -7.21 -14.13 0.63
CA SER A 123 -7.12 -13.88 -0.81
C SER A 123 -7.12 -12.38 -1.12
N ALA A 124 -8.07 -11.63 -0.58
CA ALA A 124 -8.12 -10.17 -0.73
C ALA A 124 -6.89 -9.51 -0.11
N PHE A 125 -6.48 -9.94 1.10
CA PHE A 125 -5.27 -9.45 1.76
C PHE A 125 -4.02 -9.61 0.89
N ALA A 126 -3.80 -10.81 0.35
CA ALA A 126 -2.67 -11.11 -0.52
C ALA A 126 -2.73 -10.27 -1.80
N LEU A 127 -3.91 -10.16 -2.41
CA LEU A 127 -4.14 -9.43 -3.65
C LEU A 127 -3.86 -7.92 -3.48
N LEU A 128 -4.36 -7.29 -2.41
CA LEU A 128 -4.11 -5.89 -2.09
C LEU A 128 -2.63 -5.61 -1.80
N THR A 129 -2.02 -6.42 -0.92
CA THR A 129 -0.62 -6.22 -0.53
C THR A 129 0.35 -6.49 -1.69
N ASN A 130 0.04 -7.44 -2.58
CA ASN A 130 0.81 -7.68 -3.80
C ASN A 130 0.69 -6.50 -4.78
N ALA A 131 -0.50 -5.91 -4.94
CA ALA A 131 -0.69 -4.72 -5.77
C ALA A 131 0.15 -3.55 -5.25
N ILE A 132 0.11 -3.27 -3.95
CA ILE A 132 0.93 -2.22 -3.31
C ILE A 132 2.43 -2.47 -3.52
N ARG A 133 2.90 -3.70 -3.31
CA ARG A 133 4.32 -4.06 -3.53
C ARG A 133 4.72 -3.91 -4.99
N ARG A 134 3.85 -4.30 -5.92
CA ARG A 134 4.07 -4.13 -7.36
C ARG A 134 4.18 -2.65 -7.73
N LEU A 135 3.25 -1.82 -7.27
CA LEU A 135 3.27 -0.36 -7.52
C LEU A 135 4.50 0.30 -6.90
N THR A 136 4.89 -0.12 -5.70
CA THR A 136 6.13 0.32 -5.02
C THR A 136 7.36 0.01 -5.88
N GLY A 137 7.45 -1.21 -6.41
CA GLY A 137 8.56 -1.63 -7.29
C GLY A 137 8.64 -0.86 -8.61
N LEU A 138 7.51 -0.36 -9.12
CA LEU A 138 7.46 0.50 -10.32
C LEU A 138 7.90 1.95 -10.05
N GLY A 139 8.07 2.32 -8.78
CA GLY A 139 8.35 3.67 -8.35
C GLY A 139 7.20 4.64 -8.64
N GLN A 140 7.41 5.89 -8.24
CA GLN A 140 6.48 6.97 -8.53
C GLN A 140 6.54 7.39 -9.99
N GLU A 141 5.43 7.92 -10.51
CA GLU A 141 5.37 8.47 -11.86
C GLU A 141 5.44 9.99 -11.83
N ALA A 142 6.13 10.57 -12.81
CA ALA A 142 6.15 12.01 -12.98
C ALA A 142 4.72 12.49 -13.22
N LYS A 143 4.27 13.48 -12.45
CA LYS A 143 2.99 14.13 -12.67
C LYS A 143 2.96 14.61 -14.10
N LYS A 144 2.05 14.07 -14.91
CA LYS A 144 1.86 14.53 -16.29
C LYS A 144 1.53 16.02 -16.23
N SER A 145 2.46 16.85 -16.68
CA SER A 145 2.16 18.25 -16.95
C SER A 145 1.03 18.27 -17.98
N PRO A 146 0.02 19.15 -17.84
CA PRO A 146 -0.92 19.40 -18.90
C PRO A 146 -0.15 20.02 -20.08
N ASN A 147 0.35 19.14 -20.94
CA ASN A 147 0.89 19.36 -22.28
C ASN A 147 2.24 20.13 -22.41
N PRO A 148 3.37 19.41 -22.63
CA PRO A 148 4.66 20.01 -23.02
C PRO A 148 4.61 20.79 -24.34
N LEU A 149 3.69 20.44 -25.27
CA LEU A 149 3.53 21.14 -26.56
C LEU A 149 2.94 22.56 -26.40
N ALA A 150 2.25 22.85 -25.29
CA ALA A 150 1.76 24.18 -24.99
C ALA A 150 2.86 25.14 -24.51
N ARG A 151 3.98 24.59 -23.99
CA ARG A 151 5.12 25.37 -23.51
C ARG A 151 6.02 25.86 -24.65
N ARG A 152 6.09 25.12 -25.77
CA ARG A 152 6.89 25.49 -26.96
C ARG A 152 6.19 26.54 -27.83
N LYS A 153 4.85 26.49 -27.97
CA LYS A 153 4.10 27.50 -28.74
C LYS A 153 4.07 28.89 -28.07
N ARG A 154 4.11 28.97 -26.72
CA ARG A 154 4.12 30.26 -26.00
C ARG A 154 5.43 31.04 -26.10
N LYS A 155 6.58 30.38 -26.31
CA LYS A 155 7.87 31.06 -26.50
C LYS A 155 8.12 31.52 -27.94
N VAL A 156 7.48 30.88 -28.92
CA VAL A 156 7.66 31.22 -30.34
C VAL A 156 6.65 32.28 -30.80
N GLY A 157 5.43 32.30 -30.23
CA GLY A 157 4.38 33.26 -30.61
C GLY A 157 4.48 34.68 -30.02
N LEU A 158 5.41 34.94 -29.08
CA LEU A 158 5.60 36.29 -28.52
C LEU A 158 6.73 37.08 -29.18
N GLY A 159 7.52 36.45 -30.05
CA GLY A 159 8.67 37.08 -30.73
C GLY A 159 8.39 37.59 -32.14
N SER A 160 7.18 37.42 -32.66
CA SER A 160 6.84 37.70 -34.07
C SER A 160 5.75 38.75 -34.26
N LEU A 161 5.52 39.64 -33.28
CA LEU A 161 4.46 40.65 -33.30
C LEU A 161 4.95 42.08 -33.02
N LEU A 162 6.24 42.37 -33.28
CA LEU A 162 6.81 43.73 -33.09
C LEU A 162 7.55 44.29 -34.32
N HIS A 163 7.35 43.71 -35.50
CA HIS A 163 7.79 44.31 -36.76
C HIS A 163 6.74 44.07 -37.83
N GLU A 164 5.82 45.02 -37.97
CA GLU A 164 5.19 45.46 -39.22
C GLU A 164 4.45 46.78 -38.95
#